data_AF-A0A2S1H1Q0-F1
#
_entry.id   AF-A0A2S1H1Q0-F1
#
_cell.length_a   1.000
_cell.length_b   1.000
_cell.length_c   1.000
_cell.angle_alpha   90.00
_cell.angle_beta   90.00
_cell.angle_gamma   90.00
#
_symmetry.space_group_name_H-M   'P 1'
#
loop_
_entity.id
_entity.type
_entity.pdbx_description
1 polymer ?
#
loop_
_entity_poly.entity_id
_entity_poly.type
_entity_poly.pdbx_seq_one_letter_code
_entity_poly.pdbx_strand_id
1 'polypeptide(L)'
;MIKSNYLLCLTGLSLIFLMAGCKGNEEASVPNESNGQLENKIVELEQIIEKQQLSIEKHEEKLSEMNDSDIPNDRNINLEESISYLTNKIYVLETLIQHTTSYKTAMLNSAEIKGDTLNLNITYTNKVMDEEAPNGFRMVETGDGTKVVTISEGVPVFLLENPSTSVLATWEDIVEFRGFVQLFEKDGKIVLISESYLP
;
A
#
# COMPACT_ATOMS: atom_id res chain seq x y z
N MET A 1 -7.45 -0.58 36.48
CA MET A 1 -6.39 -1.43 37.05
C MET A 1 -6.45 -2.75 36.29
N ILE A 2 -5.54 -3.09 35.39
CA ILE A 2 -4.13 -3.41 35.63
C ILE A 2 -3.34 -3.00 34.37
N LYS A 3 -2.57 -1.91 34.46
CA LYS A 3 -1.40 -1.62 33.64
C LYS A 3 -0.24 -1.50 34.63
N SER A 4 0.96 -1.94 34.25
CA SER A 4 2.17 -2.03 35.08
C SER A 4 2.34 -3.38 35.78
N ASN A 5 2.98 -4.34 35.10
CA ASN A 5 3.71 -5.45 35.75
C ASN A 5 4.64 -6.23 34.79
N TYR A 6 4.55 -6.04 33.47
CA TYR A 6 5.46 -6.73 32.54
C TYR A 6 6.84 -6.06 32.38
N LEU A 7 6.99 -4.79 32.75
CA LEU A 7 8.25 -4.04 32.58
C LEU A 7 9.28 -4.33 33.70
N LEU A 8 8.86 -4.91 34.82
CA LEU A 8 9.73 -5.24 35.96
C LEU A 8 10.26 -6.68 35.94
N CYS A 9 9.69 -7.57 35.14
CA CYS A 9 10.17 -8.96 35.03
C CYS A 9 11.35 -9.13 34.06
N LEU A 10 11.54 -8.25 33.07
CA LEU A 10 12.63 -8.39 32.09
C LEU A 10 13.97 -7.87 32.58
N THR A 11 13.98 -6.87 33.48
CA THR A 11 15.23 -6.27 34.00
C THR A 11 15.83 -7.05 35.18
N GLY A 12 15.08 -7.97 35.80
CA GLY A 12 15.57 -8.82 36.88
C GLY A 12 16.24 -10.13 36.44
N LEU A 13 16.00 -10.60 35.21
CA LEU A 13 16.46 -11.93 34.77
C LEU A 13 17.92 -11.95 34.27
N SER A 14 18.50 -10.80 33.91
CA SER A 14 19.88 -10.71 33.42
C SER A 14 20.93 -10.59 34.54
N LEU A 15 20.52 -10.32 35.78
CA LEU A 15 21.47 -10.21 36.91
C LEU A 15 21.75 -11.55 37.62
N ILE A 16 20.98 -12.60 37.36
CA ILE A 16 21.11 -13.90 38.06
C ILE A 16 22.12 -14.84 37.36
N PHE A 17 22.48 -14.58 36.10
CA PHE A 17 23.50 -15.38 35.39
C PHE A 17 24.95 -14.97 35.71
N LEU A 18 25.19 -13.90 36.47
CA LEU A 18 26.54 -13.43 36.81
C LEU A 18 27.06 -13.91 38.18
N MET A 19 26.26 -14.64 38.98
CA MET A 19 26.66 -15.04 40.34
C MET A 19 26.46 -16.52 40.70
N ALA A 20 26.52 -17.43 39.73
CA ALA A 20 26.52 -18.87 40.02
C ALA A 20 27.56 -19.63 39.20
N GLY A 21 28.76 -19.81 39.77
CA GLY A 21 29.60 -20.95 39.41
C GLY A 21 31.10 -20.70 39.25
N CYS A 22 31.80 -20.38 40.34
CA CYS A 22 33.21 -20.72 40.48
C CYS A 22 33.43 -21.35 41.87
N LYS A 23 33.86 -22.64 41.87
CA LYS A 23 34.29 -23.56 42.96
C LYS A 23 33.36 -24.76 43.17
N GLY A 24 33.80 -26.02 43.09
CA GLY A 24 35.12 -26.65 42.85
C GLY A 24 34.88 -28.14 42.53
N ASN A 25 35.83 -29.07 42.39
CA ASN A 25 37.29 -29.10 42.38
C ASN A 25 37.62 -30.52 41.88
N GLU A 26 38.45 -30.69 40.85
CA GLU A 26 39.57 -31.65 40.88
C GLU A 26 40.53 -31.38 39.71
N GLU A 27 41.80 -31.59 40.01
CA GLU A 27 42.94 -30.83 39.51
C GLU A 27 43.44 -31.33 38.15
N ALA A 28 43.77 -30.38 37.27
CA ALA A 28 44.82 -30.57 36.29
C ALA A 28 45.52 -29.24 36.03
N SER A 29 46.74 -29.13 36.56
CA SER A 29 47.87 -28.33 36.05
C SER A 29 47.56 -26.92 35.53
N VAL A 30 48.00 -25.91 36.29
CA VAL A 30 48.26 -24.55 35.80
C VAL A 30 49.12 -24.61 34.54
N PRO A 31 48.63 -24.21 33.34
CA PRO A 31 49.52 -23.78 32.29
C PRO A 31 49.86 -22.32 32.60
N ASN A 32 51.13 -22.08 32.88
CA ASN A 32 51.71 -20.75 32.96
C ASN A 32 51.53 -20.10 31.57
N GLU A 33 50.44 -19.35 31.35
CA GLU A 33 50.27 -18.55 30.14
C GLU A 33 51.45 -17.58 30.06
N SER A 34 52.35 -17.86 29.13
CA SER A 34 53.56 -17.08 28.86
C SER A 34 53.20 -15.61 28.63
N ASN A 35 53.91 -14.68 29.27
CA ASN A 35 53.80 -13.23 29.02
C ASN A 35 53.77 -12.88 27.51
N GLY A 36 54.43 -13.66 26.65
CA GLY A 36 54.41 -13.45 25.21
C GLY A 36 53.05 -13.68 24.52
N GLN A 37 52.15 -14.49 25.10
CA GLN A 37 50.79 -14.67 24.59
C GLN A 37 49.87 -13.50 24.96
N LEU A 38 50.08 -12.89 26.12
CA LEU A 38 49.38 -11.67 26.55
C LEU A 38 49.85 -10.45 25.75
N GLU A 39 51.15 -10.31 25.52
CA GLU A 39 51.71 -9.25 24.67
C GLU A 39 51.19 -9.34 23.23
N ASN A 40 51.13 -10.54 22.65
CA ASN A 40 50.56 -10.71 21.31
C ASN A 40 49.06 -10.36 21.25
N LYS A 41 48.27 -10.70 22.29
CA LYS A 41 46.86 -10.29 22.37
C LYS A 41 46.70 -8.77 22.51
N ILE A 42 47.61 -8.09 23.23
CA ILE A 42 47.59 -6.64 23.35
C ILE A 42 47.83 -5.98 21.99
N VAL A 43 48.84 -6.43 21.25
CA VAL A 43 49.14 -5.93 19.89
C VAL A 43 47.97 -6.20 18.93
N GLU A 44 47.35 -7.38 19.02
CA GLU A 44 46.19 -7.71 18.20
C GLU A 44 44.98 -6.82 18.53
N LEU A 45 44.74 -6.54 19.81
CA LEU A 45 43.67 -5.64 20.27
C LEU A 45 43.93 -4.20 19.85
N GLU A 46 45.18 -3.71 19.91
CA GLU A 46 45.56 -2.37 19.44
C GLU A 46 45.31 -2.22 17.94
N GLN A 47 45.65 -3.23 17.13
CA GLN A 47 45.37 -3.24 15.69
C GLN A 47 43.88 -3.29 15.37
N ILE A 48 43.08 -3.98 16.20
CA ILE A 48 41.62 -4.01 16.05
C ILE A 48 41.04 -2.62 16.37
N ILE A 49 41.52 -1.97 17.44
CA ILE A 49 41.08 -0.62 17.82
C ILE A 49 41.39 0.39 16.71
N GLU A 50 42.59 0.34 16.14
CA GLU A 50 42.99 1.24 15.05
C GLU A 50 42.10 1.03 13.80
N LYS A 51 41.82 -0.23 13.43
CA LYS A 51 40.90 -0.54 12.34
C LYS A 51 39.47 -0.07 12.62
N GLN A 52 39.01 -0.17 13.87
CA GLN A 52 37.70 0.31 14.27
C GLN A 52 37.61 1.85 14.22
N GLN A 53 38.65 2.57 14.64
CA GLN A 53 38.72 4.02 14.54
C GLN A 53 38.65 4.51 13.09
N LEU A 54 39.43 3.90 12.19
CA LEU A 54 39.36 4.22 10.75
C LEU A 54 38.00 3.91 10.14
N SER A 55 37.32 2.86 10.61
CA SER A 55 35.96 2.56 10.16
C SER A 55 34.95 3.58 10.66
N ILE A 56 35.10 4.09 11.88
CA ILE A 56 34.23 5.13 12.46
C ILE A 56 34.39 6.43 11.70
N GLU A 57 35.62 6.89 11.46
CA GLU A 57 35.88 8.13 10.69
C GLU A 57 35.24 8.06 9.29
N LYS A 58 35.38 6.92 8.61
CA LYS A 58 34.75 6.69 7.30
C LYS A 58 33.21 6.67 7.35
N HIS A 59 32.64 6.21 8.46
CA HIS A 59 31.19 6.26 8.65
C HIS A 59 30.70 7.66 8.99
N GLU A 60 31.46 8.43 9.75
CA GLU A 60 31.18 9.84 10.05
C GLU A 60 31.27 10.71 8.78
N GLU A 61 32.27 10.49 7.93
CA GLU A 61 32.38 11.16 6.63
C GLU A 61 31.16 10.86 5.74
N LYS A 62 30.76 9.59 5.64
CA LYS A 62 29.53 9.21 4.90
C LYS A 62 28.25 9.77 5.52
N LEU A 63 28.18 9.89 6.83
CA LEU A 63 27.04 10.49 7.53
C LEU A 63 26.98 11.99 7.28
N SER A 64 28.13 12.67 7.24
CA SER A 64 28.23 14.08 6.84
C SER A 64 27.78 14.25 5.39
N GLU A 65 28.26 13.43 4.46
CA GLU A 65 27.84 13.45 3.05
C GLU A 65 26.32 13.19 2.89
N MET A 66 25.73 12.32 3.72
CA MET A 66 24.28 12.09 3.71
C MET A 66 23.49 13.26 4.32
N ASN A 67 23.97 13.87 5.41
CA ASN A 67 23.30 15.00 6.05
C ASN A 67 23.43 16.31 5.27
N ASP A 68 24.53 16.50 4.54
CA ASP A 68 24.74 17.66 3.65
C ASP A 68 24.00 17.50 2.31
N SER A 69 23.41 16.32 2.05
CA SER A 69 22.58 16.10 0.88
C SER A 69 21.12 16.50 1.15
N ASP A 70 20.74 17.72 0.76
CA ASP A 70 19.35 18.23 0.72
C ASP A 70 18.39 17.43 -0.22
N ILE A 71 18.89 16.32 -0.79
CA ILE A 71 18.24 15.47 -1.78
C ILE A 71 16.90 14.86 -1.33
N PRO A 72 16.68 14.48 -0.04
CA PRO A 72 15.39 13.94 0.38
C PRO A 72 14.27 14.99 0.33
N ASN A 73 14.56 16.25 0.67
CA ASN A 73 13.57 17.32 0.69
C ASN A 73 13.15 17.73 -0.72
N ASP A 74 14.11 17.89 -1.64
CA ASP A 74 13.79 18.23 -3.04
C ASP A 74 13.00 17.12 -3.75
N ARG A 75 13.27 15.84 -3.46
CA ARG A 75 12.47 14.74 -4.01
C ARG A 75 11.05 14.70 -3.44
N ASN A 76 10.88 14.98 -2.16
CA ASN A 76 9.56 15.05 -1.53
C ASN A 76 8.73 16.23 -2.08
N ILE A 77 9.33 17.40 -2.26
CA ILE A 77 8.66 18.57 -2.85
C ILE A 77 8.21 18.26 -4.28
N ASN A 78 9.08 17.66 -5.10
CA ASN A 78 8.73 17.27 -6.47
C ASN A 78 7.62 16.19 -6.51
N LEU A 79 7.57 15.29 -5.53
CA LEU A 79 6.51 14.28 -5.39
C LEU A 79 5.18 14.91 -4.96
N GLU A 80 5.19 15.81 -3.97
CA GLU A 80 3.99 16.53 -3.54
C GLU A 80 3.43 17.42 -4.64
N GLU A 81 4.28 18.11 -5.39
CA GLU A 81 3.87 18.89 -6.57
C GLU A 81 3.29 18.00 -7.67
N SER A 82 3.90 16.83 -7.92
CA SER A 82 3.39 15.85 -8.89
C SER A 82 2.03 15.27 -8.45
N ILE A 83 1.87 14.96 -7.17
CA ILE A 83 0.62 14.47 -6.58
C ILE A 83 -0.47 15.56 -6.67
N SER A 84 -0.14 16.80 -6.32
CA SER A 84 -1.07 17.95 -6.40
C SER A 84 -1.50 18.22 -7.84
N TYR A 85 -0.56 18.17 -8.79
CA TYR A 85 -0.82 18.30 -10.22
C TYR A 85 -1.73 17.19 -10.75
N LEU A 86 -1.46 15.92 -10.39
CA LEU A 86 -2.29 14.79 -10.77
C LEU A 86 -3.69 14.88 -10.15
N THR A 87 -3.79 15.25 -8.87
CA THR A 87 -5.07 15.44 -8.17
C THR A 87 -5.91 16.52 -8.83
N ASN A 88 -5.29 17.65 -9.20
CA ASN A 88 -5.98 18.72 -9.90
C ASN A 88 -6.44 18.30 -11.31
N LYS A 89 -5.64 17.50 -12.02
CA LYS A 89 -6.06 16.92 -13.30
C LYS A 89 -7.23 15.95 -13.17
N ILE A 90 -7.21 15.08 -12.15
CA ILE A 90 -8.30 14.16 -11.87
C ILE A 90 -9.58 14.94 -11.56
N TYR A 91 -9.51 15.96 -10.69
CA TYR A 91 -10.64 16.83 -10.38
C TYR A 91 -11.20 17.53 -11.63
N VAL A 92 -10.34 18.07 -12.50
CA VAL A 92 -10.76 18.71 -13.75
C VAL A 92 -11.36 17.69 -14.73
N LEU A 93 -10.82 16.47 -14.81
CA LEU A 93 -11.35 15.38 -15.62
C LEU A 93 -12.72 14.92 -15.13
N GLU A 94 -12.87 14.69 -13.83
CA GLU A 94 -14.15 14.33 -13.20
C GLU A 94 -15.18 15.44 -13.42
N THR A 95 -14.79 16.70 -13.23
CA THR A 95 -15.64 17.87 -13.48
C THR A 95 -16.04 17.96 -14.95
N LEU A 96 -15.11 17.74 -15.89
CA LEU A 96 -15.38 17.73 -17.33
C LEU A 96 -16.31 16.57 -17.71
N ILE A 97 -16.07 15.37 -17.19
CA ILE A 97 -16.92 14.20 -17.44
C ILE A 97 -18.32 14.47 -16.90
N GLN A 98 -18.46 14.96 -15.67
CA GLN A 98 -19.77 15.28 -15.06
C GLN A 98 -20.52 16.39 -15.81
N HIS A 99 -19.82 17.41 -16.33
CA HIS A 99 -20.46 18.50 -17.07
C HIS A 99 -20.77 18.19 -18.53
N THR A 100 -20.09 17.21 -19.14
CA THR A 100 -20.21 16.93 -20.59
C THR A 100 -20.89 15.61 -20.91
N THR A 101 -21.16 14.78 -19.90
CA THR A 101 -21.80 13.48 -20.08
C THR A 101 -22.90 13.28 -19.04
N SER A 102 -24.02 12.69 -19.46
CA SER A 102 -25.00 12.15 -18.53
C SER A 102 -24.55 10.76 -18.11
N TYR A 103 -24.69 10.40 -16.83
CA TYR A 103 -24.42 9.04 -16.38
C TYR A 103 -25.68 8.34 -15.89
N LYS A 104 -25.72 7.02 -16.06
CA LYS A 104 -26.70 6.13 -15.45
C LYS A 104 -25.99 5.04 -14.67
N THR A 105 -26.53 4.69 -13.51
CA THR A 105 -26.03 3.55 -12.73
C THR A 105 -26.78 2.28 -13.12
N ALA A 106 -26.07 1.17 -13.23
CA ALA A 106 -26.64 -0.13 -13.53
C ALA A 106 -25.91 -1.24 -12.78
N MET A 107 -26.63 -2.31 -12.47
CA MET A 107 -26.05 -3.57 -12.02
C MET A 107 -25.59 -4.37 -13.24
N LEU A 108 -24.32 -4.79 -13.26
CA LEU A 108 -23.79 -5.67 -14.29
C LEU A 108 -24.14 -7.12 -13.94
N ASN A 109 -25.04 -7.71 -14.74
CA ASN A 109 -25.48 -9.10 -14.57
C ASN A 109 -24.49 -10.08 -15.22
N SER A 110 -24.00 -9.73 -16.40
CA SER A 110 -23.00 -10.50 -17.15
C SER A 110 -22.37 -9.65 -18.26
N ALA A 111 -21.17 -10.03 -18.70
CA ALA A 111 -20.51 -9.44 -19.85
C ALA A 111 -19.96 -10.54 -20.77
N GLU A 112 -19.94 -10.28 -22.07
CA GLU A 112 -19.50 -11.22 -23.11
C GLU A 112 -18.79 -10.48 -24.24
N ILE A 113 -17.59 -10.93 -24.61
CA ILE A 113 -16.84 -10.40 -25.76
C ILE A 113 -17.35 -11.09 -27.04
N LYS A 114 -17.77 -10.31 -28.04
CA LYS A 114 -18.18 -10.78 -29.37
C LYS A 114 -17.42 -10.04 -30.47
N GLY A 115 -16.35 -10.67 -30.97
CA GLY A 115 -15.44 -10.02 -31.90
C GLY A 115 -14.88 -8.75 -31.29
N ASP A 116 -15.04 -7.62 -31.98
CA ASP A 116 -14.50 -6.32 -31.57
C ASP A 116 -15.50 -5.51 -30.71
N THR A 117 -16.41 -6.20 -30.03
CA THR A 117 -17.41 -5.59 -29.15
C THR A 117 -17.53 -6.29 -27.82
N LEU A 118 -17.82 -5.53 -26.78
CA LEU A 118 -18.16 -6.03 -25.45
C LEU A 118 -19.65 -5.82 -25.21
N ASN A 119 -20.39 -6.91 -25.02
CA ASN A 119 -21.81 -6.87 -24.69
C ASN A 119 -22.00 -6.97 -23.19
N LEU A 120 -22.63 -5.95 -22.61
CA LEU A 120 -22.94 -5.86 -21.19
C LEU A 120 -24.43 -6.10 -20.99
N ASN A 121 -24.78 -7.16 -20.27
CA ASN A 121 -26.13 -7.37 -19.78
C ASN A 121 -26.27 -6.65 -18.45
N ILE A 122 -27.04 -5.57 -18.44
CA ILE A 122 -27.14 -4.65 -17.32
C ILE A 122 -28.60 -4.44 -16.91
N THR A 123 -28.83 -4.18 -15.63
CA THR A 123 -30.12 -3.71 -15.11
C THR A 123 -29.93 -2.30 -14.58
N TYR A 124 -30.61 -1.32 -15.15
CA TYR A 124 -30.48 0.06 -14.70
C TYR A 124 -31.13 0.25 -13.33
N THR A 125 -30.40 0.85 -12.38
CA THR A 125 -30.81 0.97 -10.98
C THR A 125 -30.49 2.34 -10.41
N ASN A 126 -31.40 2.87 -9.58
CA ASN A 126 -31.17 4.09 -8.81
C ASN A 126 -31.02 3.78 -7.33
N LYS A 127 -30.09 4.50 -6.67
CA LYS A 127 -29.98 4.53 -5.22
C LYS A 127 -31.09 5.41 -4.66
N VAL A 128 -31.95 4.85 -3.81
CA VAL A 128 -33.02 5.56 -3.11
C VAL A 128 -32.74 5.48 -1.62
N MET A 129 -32.67 6.62 -0.94
CA MET A 129 -32.49 6.67 0.51
C MET A 129 -33.67 5.97 1.20
N ASP A 130 -33.33 5.12 2.17
CA ASP A 130 -34.29 4.30 2.89
C ASP A 130 -33.77 4.10 4.31
N GLU A 131 -34.41 4.75 5.28
CA GLU A 131 -34.01 4.72 6.69
C GLU A 131 -34.21 3.34 7.34
N GLU A 132 -35.03 2.47 6.72
CA GLU A 132 -35.26 1.10 7.21
C GLU A 132 -34.24 0.10 6.65
N ALA A 133 -33.51 0.45 5.59
CA ALA A 133 -32.49 -0.40 5.02
C ALA A 133 -31.22 -0.42 5.90
N PRO A 134 -30.54 -1.57 6.10
CA PRO A 134 -29.36 -1.67 6.98
C PRO A 134 -28.21 -0.71 6.63
N ASN A 135 -28.10 -0.36 5.36
CA ASN A 135 -27.11 0.52 4.74
C ASN A 135 -27.65 1.95 4.48
N GLY A 136 -28.88 2.26 4.91
CA GLY A 136 -29.53 3.56 4.73
C GLY A 136 -30.01 3.84 3.30
N PHE A 137 -29.97 2.85 2.40
CA PHE A 137 -30.48 2.97 1.05
C PHE A 137 -30.89 1.63 0.45
N ARG A 138 -31.76 1.69 -0.55
CA ARG A 138 -32.11 0.55 -1.41
C ARG A 138 -31.79 0.86 -2.87
N MET A 139 -31.45 -0.18 -3.62
CA MET A 139 -31.32 -0.11 -5.07
C MET A 139 -32.67 -0.43 -5.70
N VAL A 140 -33.17 0.45 -6.55
CA VAL A 140 -34.47 0.30 -7.22
C VAL A 140 -34.24 0.26 -8.72
N GLU A 141 -34.76 -0.79 -9.37
CA GLU A 141 -34.75 -0.91 -10.82
C GLU A 141 -35.51 0.28 -11.44
N THR A 142 -34.90 0.88 -12.46
CA THR A 142 -35.51 1.98 -13.21
C THR A 142 -36.46 1.43 -14.28
N GLY A 143 -37.34 2.28 -14.82
CA GLY A 143 -38.24 1.88 -15.91
C GLY A 143 -37.53 1.43 -17.20
N ASP A 144 -36.22 1.65 -17.32
CA ASP A 144 -35.39 1.16 -18.44
C ASP A 144 -35.15 -0.35 -18.38
N GLY A 145 -35.30 -0.96 -17.20
CA GLY A 145 -35.20 -2.40 -16.99
C GLY A 145 -33.84 -3.03 -17.29
N THR A 146 -33.86 -4.33 -17.60
CA THR A 146 -32.68 -5.10 -18.02
C THR A 146 -32.48 -5.02 -19.53
N LYS A 147 -31.27 -4.66 -19.96
CA LYS A 147 -30.91 -4.48 -21.38
C LYS A 147 -29.50 -5.03 -21.65
N VAL A 148 -29.29 -5.45 -22.90
CA VAL A 148 -27.94 -5.69 -23.42
C VAL A 148 -27.46 -4.43 -24.11
N VAL A 149 -26.32 -3.92 -23.67
CA VAL A 149 -25.66 -2.76 -24.26
C VAL A 149 -24.35 -3.20 -24.92
N THR A 150 -24.16 -2.79 -26.16
CA THR A 150 -22.96 -3.12 -26.94
C THR A 150 -21.97 -1.97 -26.89
N ILE A 151 -20.75 -2.27 -26.47
CA ILE A 151 -19.64 -1.34 -26.33
C ILE A 151 -18.63 -1.62 -27.44
N SER A 152 -18.21 -0.57 -28.14
CA SER A 152 -17.16 -0.67 -29.17
C SER A 152 -15.76 -0.74 -28.54
N GLU A 153 -14.81 -1.32 -29.27
CA GLU A 153 -13.39 -1.28 -28.91
C GLU A 153 -12.91 0.15 -28.63
N GLY A 154 -12.05 0.30 -27.62
CA GLY A 154 -11.45 1.58 -27.24
C GLY A 154 -12.26 2.41 -26.23
N VAL A 155 -13.45 1.97 -25.82
CA VAL A 155 -14.15 2.59 -24.67
C VAL A 155 -13.41 2.21 -23.39
N PRO A 156 -12.89 3.19 -22.63
CA PRO A 156 -12.17 2.91 -21.39
C PRO A 156 -13.13 2.44 -20.30
N VAL A 157 -12.66 1.47 -19.51
CA VAL A 157 -13.40 0.93 -18.38
C VAL A 157 -12.52 0.95 -17.14
N PHE A 158 -13.02 1.52 -16.05
CA PHE A 158 -12.30 1.59 -14.79
C PHE A 158 -13.00 0.75 -13.74
N LEU A 159 -12.26 -0.16 -13.11
CA LEU A 159 -12.75 -0.98 -11.99
C LEU A 159 -12.00 -0.56 -10.72
N LEU A 160 -12.59 -0.78 -9.55
CA LEU A 160 -11.99 -0.44 -8.27
C LEU A 160 -10.98 -1.52 -7.86
N GLU A 161 -9.74 -1.11 -7.63
CA GLU A 161 -8.76 -1.94 -6.93
C GLU A 161 -9.03 -1.90 -5.42
N ASN A 162 -9.48 -0.75 -4.92
CA ASN A 162 -9.95 -0.53 -3.56
C ASN A 162 -10.98 0.62 -3.54
N PRO A 163 -11.71 0.87 -2.43
CA PRO A 163 -12.75 1.92 -2.38
C PRO A 163 -12.29 3.34 -2.74
N SER A 164 -10.98 3.60 -2.73
CA SER A 164 -10.37 4.90 -2.99
C SER A 164 -9.56 4.95 -4.29
N THR A 165 -9.46 3.85 -5.06
CA THR A 165 -8.59 3.79 -6.24
C THR A 165 -9.23 2.95 -7.33
N SER A 166 -9.38 3.54 -8.52
CA SER A 166 -9.79 2.87 -9.74
C SER A 166 -8.60 2.67 -10.69
N VAL A 167 -8.62 1.56 -11.42
CA VAL A 167 -7.60 1.17 -12.39
C VAL A 167 -8.25 0.90 -13.73
N LEU A 168 -7.53 1.18 -14.81
CA LEU A 168 -7.99 0.85 -16.16
C LEU A 168 -8.05 -0.68 -16.29
N ALA A 169 -9.24 -1.19 -16.60
CA ALA A 169 -9.53 -2.60 -16.75
C ALA A 169 -9.48 -3.05 -18.21
N THR A 170 -9.07 -4.29 -18.43
CA THR A 170 -9.21 -4.98 -19.69
C THR A 170 -10.65 -5.48 -19.88
N TRP A 171 -11.00 -5.94 -21.08
CA TRP A 171 -12.32 -6.51 -21.32
C TRP A 171 -12.51 -7.84 -20.61
N GLU A 172 -11.44 -8.62 -20.49
CA GLU A 172 -11.41 -9.87 -19.73
C GLU A 172 -11.76 -9.63 -18.26
N ASP A 173 -11.20 -8.57 -17.65
CA ASP A 173 -11.52 -8.20 -16.26
C ASP A 173 -13.03 -7.93 -16.07
N ILE A 174 -13.67 -7.28 -17.05
CA ILE A 174 -15.12 -6.97 -17.00
C ILE A 174 -15.98 -8.23 -17.14
N VAL A 175 -15.55 -9.19 -17.96
CA VAL A 175 -16.29 -10.46 -18.13
C VAL A 175 -16.41 -11.21 -16.81
N GLU A 176 -15.36 -11.16 -15.99
CA GLU A 176 -15.31 -11.78 -14.66
C GLU A 176 -15.97 -10.91 -13.58
N PHE A 177 -16.02 -9.59 -13.76
CA PHE A 177 -16.59 -8.65 -12.80
C PHE A 177 -18.11 -8.79 -12.60
N ARG A 178 -18.56 -8.63 -11.36
CA ARG A 178 -19.98 -8.50 -10.98
C ARG A 178 -20.11 -7.36 -9.97
N GLY A 179 -20.98 -6.40 -10.26
CA GLY A 179 -21.16 -5.25 -9.39
C GLY A 179 -21.94 -4.13 -10.06
N PHE A 180 -21.85 -2.93 -9.48
CA PHE A 180 -22.51 -1.74 -10.01
C PHE A 180 -21.54 -0.94 -10.87
N VAL A 181 -22.05 -0.49 -12.02
CA VAL A 181 -21.30 0.33 -12.97
C VAL A 181 -22.06 1.64 -13.22
N GLN A 182 -21.30 2.70 -13.44
CA GLN A 182 -21.75 3.94 -14.03
C GLN A 182 -21.40 3.95 -15.51
N LEU A 183 -22.41 4.16 -16.34
CA LEU A 183 -22.29 4.26 -17.78
C LEU A 183 -22.41 5.73 -18.14
N PHE A 184 -21.32 6.32 -18.63
CA PHE A 184 -21.28 7.71 -19.07
C PHE A 184 -21.61 7.77 -20.56
N GLU A 185 -22.66 8.52 -20.88
CA GLU A 185 -23.22 8.62 -22.22
C GLU A 185 -23.03 10.02 -22.80
N LYS A 186 -22.65 10.07 -24.08
CA LYS A 186 -22.58 11.27 -24.90
C LYS A 186 -23.16 10.98 -26.28
N ASP A 187 -24.11 11.81 -26.72
CA ASP A 187 -24.79 11.67 -28.02
C ASP A 187 -25.38 10.25 -28.24
N GLY A 188 -25.90 9.64 -27.17
CA GLY A 188 -26.50 8.29 -27.20
C GLY A 188 -25.50 7.13 -27.27
N LYS A 189 -24.20 7.39 -27.09
CA LYS A 189 -23.15 6.37 -27.05
C LYS A 189 -22.47 6.35 -25.69
N ILE A 190 -22.12 5.17 -25.21
CA ILE A 190 -21.29 5.02 -24.01
C ILE A 190 -19.85 5.37 -24.37
N VAL A 191 -19.28 6.30 -23.63
CA VAL A 191 -17.91 6.80 -23.84
C VAL A 191 -16.96 6.44 -22.71
N LEU A 192 -17.49 6.01 -21.57
CA LEU A 192 -16.73 5.60 -20.39
C LEU A 192 -17.60 4.71 -19.51
N ILE A 193 -16.96 3.72 -18.88
CA ILE A 193 -17.56 2.89 -17.85
C ILE A 193 -16.70 2.99 -16.60
N SER A 194 -17.33 3.18 -15.45
CA SER A 194 -16.65 3.13 -14.15
C SER A 194 -17.40 2.21 -13.22
N GLU A 195 -16.72 1.42 -12.40
CA GLU A 195 -17.32 0.78 -11.25
C GLU A 195 -17.83 1.86 -10.26
N SER A 196 -18.98 1.60 -9.66
CA SER A 196 -19.59 2.42 -8.61
C SER A 196 -19.43 1.70 -7.28
N TYR A 197 -18.63 2.27 -6.38
CA TYR A 197 -18.54 1.78 -5.01
C TYR A 197 -19.89 1.96 -4.30
N LEU A 198 -20.38 0.89 -3.67
CA LEU A 198 -21.49 0.93 -2.73
C LEU A 198 -21.01 0.37 -1.38
N PRO A 199 -20.94 1.20 -0.33
CA PRO A 199 -20.58 0.75 1.03
C PRO A 199 -21.67 -0.12 1.66
#